data_AF-A0A7C4T6U6-F1
#
_entry.id   AF-A0A7C4T6U6-F1
#
_cell.length_a   1.000
_cell.length_b   1.000
_cell.length_c   1.000
_cell.angle_alpha   90.00
_cell.angle_beta   90.00
_cell.angle_gamma   90.00
#
_symmetry.space_group_name_H-M   'P 1'
#
loop_
_entity.id
_entity.type
_entity.pdbx_description
1 polymer ?
#
loop_
_entity_poly.entity_id
_entity_poly.type
_entity_poly.pdbx_seq_one_letter_code
_entity_poly.pdbx_strand_id
1 'polypeptide(L)'
;MHATPRRTILGVDCLFWALVLDLALVLATFVASVAVIPGFFMALGAGQDPASLTPHLPCMVVYLSLSILFGLSTIILFFAGFLDLYAGRREFGRTQERHLFRARAFLAVTIALSIAFALLPRQPGMAVGVPEEILASSDWAAAARVVLAALIALFMGLTLANSVYGLMDQMQRSRIRIAVGLGVVAALTGSVFGVIGITSGNLHLIIVSIVAGAIAGDGVAAISLILFLYVFREIRRGLRRGWALAPPGP
;
A
#
# COMPACT_ATOMS: atom_id res chain seq x y z
N MET A 1 -12.90 5.70 -38.37
CA MET A 1 -13.11 6.52 -37.15
C MET A 1 -12.36 5.86 -36.01
N HIS A 2 -11.17 6.33 -35.65
CA HIS A 2 -10.47 5.83 -34.46
C HIS A 2 -11.14 6.44 -33.23
N ALA A 3 -11.87 5.61 -32.47
CA ALA A 3 -12.41 6.00 -31.19
C ALA A 3 -11.24 6.47 -30.30
N THR A 4 -11.31 7.72 -29.82
CA THR A 4 -10.38 8.22 -28.80
C THR A 4 -10.42 7.28 -27.59
N PRO A 5 -9.27 6.83 -27.06
CA PRO A 5 -9.19 5.86 -25.98
C PRO A 5 -9.64 6.46 -24.63
N ARG A 6 -10.94 6.76 -24.52
CA ARG A 6 -11.54 7.52 -23.42
C ARG A 6 -11.53 6.71 -22.12
N ARG A 7 -11.73 5.39 -22.21
CA ARG A 7 -11.77 4.52 -21.03
C ARG A 7 -10.37 4.26 -20.47
N THR A 8 -9.37 4.03 -21.33
CA THR A 8 -7.99 3.86 -20.84
C THR A 8 -7.47 5.11 -20.13
N ILE A 9 -7.75 6.31 -20.66
CA ILE A 9 -7.34 7.56 -20.02
C ILE A 9 -7.99 7.73 -18.64
N LEU A 10 -9.31 7.49 -18.54
CA LEU A 10 -10.02 7.52 -17.27
C LEU A 10 -9.44 6.49 -16.27
N GLY A 11 -9.17 5.28 -16.75
CA GLY A 11 -8.60 4.22 -15.93
C GLY A 11 -7.22 4.56 -15.35
N VAL A 12 -6.32 5.11 -16.18
CA VAL A 12 -5.00 5.60 -15.72
C VAL A 12 -5.14 6.78 -14.75
N ASP A 13 -6.08 7.70 -14.99
CA ASP A 13 -6.33 8.85 -14.11
C ASP A 13 -6.83 8.39 -12.73
N CYS A 14 -7.76 7.42 -12.68
CA CYS A 14 -8.25 6.83 -11.43
C CYS A 14 -7.14 6.10 -10.67
N LEU A 15 -6.33 5.28 -11.34
CA LEU A 15 -5.19 4.60 -10.70
C LEU A 15 -4.14 5.60 -10.20
N PHE A 16 -3.89 6.68 -10.94
CA PHE A 16 -2.99 7.74 -10.50
C PHE A 16 -3.50 8.39 -9.20
N TRP A 17 -4.78 8.73 -9.12
CA TRP A 17 -5.35 9.30 -7.89
C TRP A 17 -5.40 8.31 -6.74
N ALA A 18 -5.65 7.01 -7.00
CA ALA A 18 -5.54 5.97 -5.98
C ALA A 18 -4.13 5.95 -5.37
N LEU A 19 -3.09 6.02 -6.20
CA LEU A 19 -1.69 6.10 -5.73
C LEU A 19 -1.40 7.39 -4.95
N VAL A 20 -2.02 8.53 -5.31
CA VAL A 20 -1.86 9.79 -4.57
C VAL A 20 -2.47 9.69 -3.18
N LEU A 21 -3.68 9.12 -3.08
CA LEU A 21 -4.34 8.92 -1.79
C LEU A 21 -3.58 7.90 -0.93
N ASP A 22 -3.07 6.83 -1.53
CA ASP A 22 -2.24 5.84 -0.84
C ASP A 22 -0.94 6.45 -0.32
N LEU A 23 -0.27 7.30 -1.11
CA LEU A 23 0.91 8.04 -0.64
C LEU A 23 0.56 8.98 0.52
N ALA A 24 -0.56 9.70 0.44
CA ALA A 24 -0.99 10.58 1.53
C ALA A 24 -1.26 9.78 2.81
N LEU A 25 -1.87 8.59 2.69
CA LEU A 25 -2.09 7.68 3.81
C LEU A 25 -0.77 7.19 4.41
N VAL A 26 0.18 6.73 3.58
CA VAL A 26 1.50 6.27 4.04
C VAL A 26 2.30 7.40 4.72
N LEU A 27 2.21 8.63 4.22
CA LEU A 27 2.87 9.77 4.87
C LEU A 27 2.19 10.12 6.21
N ALA A 28 0.87 10.02 6.29
CA ALA A 28 0.15 10.20 7.55
C ALA A 28 0.51 9.10 8.57
N THR A 29 0.60 7.83 8.15
CA THR A 29 1.01 6.72 9.00
C THR A 29 2.46 6.86 9.47
N PHE A 30 3.34 7.34 8.58
CA PHE A 30 4.73 7.64 8.93
C PHE A 30 4.81 8.70 10.03
N VAL A 31 4.13 9.83 9.87
CA VAL A 31 4.11 10.90 10.88
C VAL A 31 3.49 10.42 12.20
N ALA A 32 2.39 9.67 12.13
CA ALA A 32 1.77 9.08 13.32
C ALA A 32 2.73 8.14 14.06
N SER A 33 3.41 7.26 13.33
CA SER A 33 4.32 6.25 13.90
C SER A 33 5.63 6.84 14.43
N VAL A 34 6.14 7.91 13.84
CA VAL A 34 7.40 8.54 14.26
C VAL A 34 7.21 9.56 15.38
N ALA A 35 6.11 10.33 15.37
CA ALA A 35 5.92 11.44 16.30
C ALA A 35 4.81 11.20 17.32
N VAL A 36 3.62 10.79 16.86
CA VAL A 36 2.41 10.76 17.69
C VAL A 36 2.40 9.56 18.64
N ILE A 37 2.66 8.37 18.12
CA ILE A 37 2.63 7.12 18.89
C ILE A 37 3.76 7.07 19.93
N PRO A 38 5.03 7.38 19.60
CA PRO A 38 6.10 7.45 20.60
C PRO A 38 5.83 8.49 21.70
N GLY A 39 5.37 9.69 21.32
CA GLY A 39 5.03 10.74 22.29
C GLY A 39 3.93 10.32 23.26
N PHE A 40 2.91 9.63 22.76
CA PHE A 40 1.83 9.07 23.59
C PHE A 40 2.36 8.01 24.58
N PHE A 41 3.16 7.06 24.12
CA PHE A 41 3.73 6.02 25.00
C PHE A 41 4.73 6.58 26.02
N MET A 42 5.52 7.60 25.65
CA MET A 42 6.41 8.29 26.58
C MET A 42 5.63 9.04 27.67
N ALA A 43 4.54 9.71 27.31
CA ALA A 43 3.71 10.42 28.29
C ALA A 43 3.03 9.46 29.28
N LEU A 44 2.55 8.31 28.80
CA LEU A 44 2.04 7.23 29.66
C LEU A 44 3.14 6.66 30.57
N GLY A 45 4.33 6.41 30.03
CA GLY A 45 5.48 5.93 30.80
C GLY A 45 5.98 6.91 31.86
N ALA A 46 5.74 8.21 31.67
CA ALA A 46 6.03 9.26 32.63
C ALA A 46 4.96 9.42 33.73
N GLY A 47 3.93 8.57 33.74
CA GLY A 47 2.87 8.59 34.76
C GLY A 47 1.84 9.70 34.57
N GLN A 48 1.72 10.28 33.37
CA GLN A 48 0.62 11.20 33.10
C GLN A 48 -0.71 10.46 33.08
N ASP A 49 -1.71 11.05 33.74
CA ASP A 49 -3.06 10.48 33.76
C ASP A 49 -3.59 10.36 32.31
N PRO A 50 -4.12 9.21 31.90
CA PRO A 50 -4.69 9.05 30.56
C PRO A 50 -5.86 10.01 30.28
N ALA A 51 -6.54 10.48 31.34
CA ALA A 51 -7.54 11.55 31.25
C ALA A 51 -6.94 12.95 30.94
N SER A 52 -5.69 13.19 31.30
CA SER A 52 -4.95 14.41 30.95
C SER A 52 -4.41 14.39 29.52
N LEU A 53 -4.31 13.20 28.90
CA LEU A 53 -3.98 12.99 27.49
C LEU A 53 -5.20 13.15 26.56
N THR A 54 -6.27 13.78 27.06
CA THR A 54 -7.52 14.12 26.34
C THR A 54 -7.35 14.81 24.98
N PRO A 55 -6.28 15.57 24.63
CA PRO A 55 -6.09 16.04 23.26
C PRO A 55 -5.56 14.96 22.28
N HIS A 56 -4.96 13.87 22.77
CA HIS A 56 -4.43 12.79 21.92
C HIS A 56 -5.51 11.81 21.46
N LEU A 57 -6.54 11.58 22.28
CA LEU A 57 -7.66 10.70 21.96
C LEU A 57 -8.48 11.17 20.73
N PRO A 58 -8.93 12.43 20.63
CA PRO A 58 -9.59 12.93 19.42
C PRO A 58 -8.64 12.97 18.21
N CYS A 59 -7.34 13.22 18.42
CA CYS A 59 -6.35 13.14 17.34
C CYS A 59 -6.25 11.71 16.77
N MET A 60 -6.20 10.69 17.63
CA MET A 60 -6.22 9.28 17.19
C MET A 60 -7.53 8.88 16.51
N VAL A 61 -8.68 9.35 17.01
CA VAL A 61 -9.98 9.10 16.38
C VAL A 61 -10.06 9.75 15.00
N VAL A 62 -9.62 11.01 14.87
CA VAL A 62 -9.56 11.72 13.58
C VAL A 62 -8.61 11.00 12.62
N TYR A 63 -7.42 10.63 13.08
CA TYR A 63 -6.45 9.88 12.29
C TYR A 63 -7.01 8.53 11.80
N LEU A 64 -7.65 7.76 12.69
CA LEU A 64 -8.25 6.48 12.33
C LEU A 64 -9.39 6.67 11.31
N SER A 65 -10.25 7.66 11.54
CA SER A 65 -11.39 7.99 10.66
C SER A 65 -10.90 8.41 9.28
N LEU A 66 -9.91 9.31 9.21
CA LEU A 66 -9.30 9.72 7.96
C LEU A 66 -8.62 8.52 7.28
N SER A 67 -7.88 7.70 8.02
CA SER A 67 -7.23 6.50 7.47
C SER A 67 -8.22 5.55 6.80
N ILE A 68 -9.39 5.33 7.43
CA ILE A 68 -10.47 4.52 6.85
C ILE A 68 -11.01 5.18 5.58
N LEU A 69 -11.29 6.49 5.60
CA LEU A 69 -11.81 7.21 4.44
C LEU A 69 -10.83 7.20 3.26
N PHE A 70 -9.55 7.48 3.51
CA PHE A 70 -8.49 7.42 2.50
C PHE A 70 -8.32 5.99 1.99
N GLY A 71 -8.28 4.99 2.87
CA GLY A 71 -8.17 3.58 2.49
C GLY A 71 -9.33 3.11 1.59
N LEU A 72 -10.57 3.42 1.98
CA LEU A 72 -11.75 3.09 1.16
C LEU A 72 -11.73 3.83 -0.18
N SER A 73 -11.36 5.11 -0.18
CA SER A 73 -11.27 5.91 -1.41
C SER A 73 -10.21 5.36 -2.36
N THR A 74 -9.04 4.97 -1.85
CA THR A 74 -7.98 4.31 -2.61
C THR A 74 -8.48 3.01 -3.24
N ILE A 75 -9.17 2.16 -2.46
CA ILE A 75 -9.74 0.90 -2.95
C ILE A 75 -10.75 1.17 -4.08
N ILE A 76 -11.69 2.09 -3.87
CA ILE A 76 -12.74 2.43 -4.85
C ILE A 76 -12.09 2.94 -6.15
N LEU A 77 -11.17 3.90 -6.05
CA LEU A 77 -10.48 4.47 -7.22
C LEU A 77 -9.62 3.42 -7.92
N PHE A 78 -8.96 2.55 -7.17
CA PHE A 78 -8.17 1.47 -7.74
C PHE A 78 -9.04 0.51 -8.56
N PHE A 79 -10.15 0.03 -8.00
CA PHE A 79 -11.06 -0.87 -8.70
C PHE A 79 -11.75 -0.19 -9.89
N ALA A 80 -12.23 1.04 -9.73
CA ALA A 80 -12.81 1.81 -10.83
C ALA A 80 -11.79 1.98 -11.97
N GLY A 81 -10.55 2.38 -11.64
CA GLY A 81 -9.48 2.56 -12.61
C GLY A 81 -9.08 1.26 -13.33
N PHE A 82 -8.99 0.16 -12.58
CA PHE A 82 -8.69 -1.15 -13.14
C PHE A 82 -9.82 -1.65 -14.07
N LEU A 83 -11.08 -1.48 -13.68
CA LEU A 83 -12.23 -1.86 -14.50
C LEU A 83 -12.29 -1.07 -15.80
N ASP A 84 -12.02 0.24 -15.75
CA ASP A 84 -11.98 1.10 -16.93
C ASP A 84 -10.86 0.70 -17.90
N LEU A 85 -9.66 0.41 -17.37
CA LEU A 85 -8.55 -0.16 -18.16
C LEU A 85 -8.92 -1.50 -18.79
N TYR A 86 -9.55 -2.37 -18.03
CA TYR A 86 -9.94 -3.71 -18.49
C TYR A 86 -11.06 -3.65 -19.56
N ALA A 87 -11.98 -2.69 -19.43
CA ALA A 87 -13.00 -2.44 -20.45
C ALA A 87 -12.38 -1.84 -21.73
N GLY A 88 -11.39 -0.95 -21.59
CA GLY A 88 -10.61 -0.36 -22.67
C GLY A 88 -9.48 -1.24 -23.21
N ARG A 89 -9.36 -2.51 -22.78
CA ARG A 89 -8.17 -3.36 -23.04
C ARG A 89 -7.77 -3.56 -24.50
N ARG A 90 -8.70 -3.35 -25.44
CA ARG A 90 -8.46 -3.49 -26.90
C ARG A 90 -8.01 -2.20 -27.57
N GLU A 91 -8.07 -1.06 -26.87
CA GLU A 91 -7.75 0.26 -27.42
C GLU A 91 -6.27 0.39 -27.85
N PHE A 92 -5.36 -0.38 -27.23
CA PHE A 92 -3.91 -0.32 -27.47
C PHE A 92 -3.31 -1.65 -27.96
N GLY A 93 -4.13 -2.51 -28.55
CA GLY A 93 -3.70 -3.76 -29.19
C GLY A 93 -3.52 -4.96 -28.26
N ARG A 94 -3.11 -6.10 -28.86
CA ARG A 94 -3.10 -7.43 -28.22
C ARG A 94 -2.11 -7.56 -27.06
N THR A 95 -1.03 -6.78 -27.06
CA THR A 95 -0.04 -6.80 -25.99
C THR A 95 -0.66 -6.28 -24.69
N GLN A 96 -1.34 -5.13 -24.74
CA GLN A 96 -2.00 -4.55 -23.58
C GLN A 96 -3.13 -5.46 -23.06
N GLU A 97 -3.90 -6.08 -23.94
CA GLU A 97 -4.94 -7.04 -23.56
C GLU A 97 -4.37 -8.24 -22.77
N ARG A 98 -3.28 -8.87 -23.26
CA ARG A 98 -2.64 -10.01 -22.57
C ARG A 98 -2.13 -9.63 -21.17
N HIS A 99 -1.54 -8.46 -21.03
CA HIS A 99 -1.03 -7.99 -19.74
C HIS A 99 -2.16 -7.64 -18.76
N LEU A 100 -3.26 -7.06 -19.24
CA LEU A 100 -4.44 -6.83 -18.41
C LEU A 100 -5.10 -8.13 -17.91
N PHE A 101 -5.10 -9.19 -18.73
CA PHE A 101 -5.53 -10.52 -18.27
C PHE A 101 -4.65 -11.06 -17.13
N ARG A 102 -3.33 -10.89 -17.22
CA ARG A 102 -2.41 -11.25 -16.14
C ARG A 102 -2.62 -10.39 -14.90
N ALA A 103 -2.80 -9.08 -15.08
CA ALA A 103 -3.09 -8.15 -13.98
C ALA A 103 -4.35 -8.58 -13.20
N ARG A 104 -5.39 -9.07 -13.89
CA ARG A 104 -6.59 -9.60 -13.24
C ARG A 104 -6.29 -10.81 -12.34
N ALA A 105 -5.43 -11.72 -12.80
CA ALA A 105 -5.03 -12.88 -12.01
C ALA A 105 -4.23 -12.45 -10.77
N PHE A 106 -3.29 -11.51 -10.92
CA PHE A 106 -2.54 -10.96 -9.79
C PHE A 106 -3.43 -10.21 -8.80
N LEU A 107 -4.46 -9.50 -9.28
CA LEU A 107 -5.44 -8.84 -8.42
C LEU A 107 -6.23 -9.86 -7.60
N ALA A 108 -6.71 -10.93 -8.22
CA ALA A 108 -7.42 -12.00 -7.52
C ALA A 108 -6.54 -12.65 -6.44
N VAL A 109 -5.27 -12.90 -6.74
CA VAL A 109 -4.30 -13.40 -5.75
C VAL A 109 -4.09 -12.38 -4.63
N THR A 110 -3.94 -11.09 -4.94
CA THR A 110 -3.78 -10.02 -3.94
C THR A 110 -4.98 -9.98 -2.99
N ILE A 111 -6.21 -10.10 -3.50
CA ILE A 111 -7.43 -10.14 -2.70
C ILE A 111 -7.44 -11.39 -1.81
N ALA A 112 -7.15 -12.57 -2.35
CA ALA A 112 -7.11 -13.81 -1.59
C ALA A 112 -6.06 -13.75 -0.45
N LEU A 113 -4.86 -13.23 -0.74
CA LEU A 113 -3.82 -13.03 0.26
C LEU A 113 -4.22 -11.99 1.31
N SER A 114 -4.90 -10.91 0.91
CA SER A 114 -5.39 -9.89 1.84
C SER A 114 -6.47 -10.44 2.78
N ILE A 115 -7.36 -11.30 2.28
CA ILE A 115 -8.35 -12.03 3.09
C ILE A 115 -7.61 -12.97 4.05
N ALA A 116 -6.65 -13.76 3.58
CA ALA A 116 -5.86 -14.65 4.42
C ALA A 116 -5.11 -13.88 5.52
N PHE A 117 -4.52 -12.73 5.19
CA PHE A 117 -3.86 -11.84 6.14
C PHE A 117 -4.83 -11.30 7.20
N ALA A 118 -6.05 -10.92 6.81
CA ALA A 118 -7.08 -10.44 7.74
C ALA A 118 -7.60 -11.53 8.69
N LEU A 119 -7.60 -12.79 8.24
CA LEU A 119 -8.01 -13.95 9.03
C LEU A 119 -6.93 -14.44 10.00
N LEU A 120 -5.67 -14.01 9.85
CA LEU A 120 -4.63 -14.39 10.80
C LEU A 120 -4.96 -13.86 12.21
N PRO A 121 -4.75 -14.69 13.25
CA PRO A 121 -5.00 -14.28 14.62
C PRO A 121 -4.24 -12.98 14.90
N ARG A 122 -4.97 -11.97 15.39
CA ARG A 122 -4.38 -10.70 15.82
C ARG A 122 -3.67 -10.95 17.14
N GLN A 123 -2.39 -10.58 17.19
CA GLN A 123 -1.72 -10.38 18.48
C GLN A 123 -2.63 -9.45 19.29
N PRO A 124 -3.08 -9.85 20.48
CA PRO A 124 -4.01 -9.04 21.24
C PRO A 124 -3.23 -7.84 21.79
N GLY A 125 -3.27 -6.74 21.04
CA GLY A 125 -2.87 -5.46 21.56
C GLY A 125 -4.01 -4.93 22.43
N MET A 126 -3.78 -4.88 23.74
CA MET A 126 -4.55 -4.09 24.72
C MET A 126 -6.08 -4.17 24.62
N ALA A 127 -6.65 -5.35 24.33
CA ALA A 127 -8.05 -5.60 24.66
C ALA A 127 -8.11 -5.88 26.17
N VAL A 128 -8.43 -4.87 26.96
CA VAL A 128 -8.69 -4.98 28.40
C VAL A 128 -9.68 -6.14 28.63
N GLY A 129 -9.21 -7.22 29.27
CA GLY A 129 -10.07 -8.30 29.78
C GLY A 129 -10.01 -9.67 29.10
N VAL A 130 -9.07 -9.97 28.21
CA VAL A 130 -8.89 -11.34 27.68
C VAL A 130 -7.82 -12.09 28.48
N PRO A 131 -8.11 -13.26 29.06
CA PRO A 131 -7.15 -14.01 29.88
C PRO A 131 -5.95 -14.52 29.06
N GLU A 132 -4.74 -14.28 29.59
CA GLU A 132 -3.40 -14.54 29.01
C GLU A 132 -3.18 -15.96 28.46
N GLU A 133 -3.96 -16.94 28.89
CA GLU A 133 -3.84 -18.34 28.45
C GLU A 133 -4.35 -18.57 27.00
N ILE A 134 -5.10 -17.62 26.43
CA ILE A 134 -5.51 -17.62 25.01
C ILE A 134 -4.47 -16.84 24.14
N LEU A 135 -3.49 -16.19 24.77
CA LEU A 135 -2.58 -15.20 24.16
C LEU A 135 -1.17 -15.74 23.83
N ALA A 136 -0.99 -17.04 23.64
CA ALA A 136 0.24 -17.52 23.01
C ALA A 136 0.25 -17.03 21.55
N SER A 137 0.92 -15.90 21.28
CA SER A 137 1.23 -15.49 19.92
C SER A 137 2.03 -16.61 19.30
N SER A 138 1.44 -17.37 18.39
CA SER A 138 2.19 -18.43 17.76
C SER A 138 3.25 -17.80 16.85
N ASP A 139 4.51 -18.17 17.04
CA ASP A 139 5.62 -17.67 16.21
C ASP A 139 5.35 -17.89 14.71
N TRP A 140 4.58 -18.94 14.38
CA TRP A 140 4.12 -19.20 13.03
C TRP A 140 3.21 -18.11 12.47
N ALA A 141 2.33 -17.49 13.28
CA ALA A 141 1.45 -16.42 12.82
C ALA A 141 2.22 -15.12 12.55
N ALA A 142 3.24 -14.84 13.35
CA ALA A 142 4.13 -13.70 13.12
C ALA A 142 4.93 -13.87 11.81
N ALA A 143 5.52 -15.05 11.60
CA ALA A 143 6.21 -15.38 10.35
C ALA A 143 5.25 -15.33 9.14
N ALA A 144 4.04 -15.86 9.28
CA ALA A 144 3.02 -15.82 8.24
C ALA A 144 2.64 -14.38 7.86
N ARG A 145 2.52 -13.46 8.83
CA ARG A 145 2.24 -12.03 8.57
C ARG A 145 3.31 -11.37 7.71
N VAL A 146 4.58 -11.59 8.04
CA VAL A 146 5.71 -11.03 7.28
C VAL A 146 5.69 -11.52 5.84
N VAL A 147 5.51 -12.83 5.66
CA VAL A 147 5.46 -13.46 4.32
C VAL A 147 4.25 -12.96 3.53
N LEU A 148 3.07 -12.94 4.14
CA LEU A 148 1.84 -12.49 3.47
C LEU A 148 1.93 -11.01 3.09
N ALA A 149 2.47 -10.14 3.96
CA ALA A 149 2.65 -8.72 3.63
C ALA A 149 3.55 -8.53 2.41
N ALA A 150 4.66 -9.26 2.33
CA ALA A 150 5.57 -9.22 1.19
C ALA A 150 4.90 -9.73 -0.10
N LEU A 151 4.15 -10.83 -0.01
CA LEU A 151 3.41 -11.38 -1.15
C LEU A 151 2.30 -10.43 -1.63
N ILE A 152 1.53 -9.83 -0.71
CA ILE A 152 0.51 -8.83 -1.04
C ILE A 152 1.16 -7.65 -1.78
N ALA A 153 2.26 -7.11 -1.26
CA ALA A 153 2.97 -6.00 -1.90
C ALA A 153 3.49 -6.38 -3.30
N LEU A 154 4.04 -7.59 -3.45
CA LEU A 154 4.51 -8.09 -4.74
C LEU A 154 3.36 -8.20 -5.76
N PHE A 155 2.27 -8.89 -5.40
CA PHE A 155 1.15 -9.10 -6.31
C PHE A 155 0.38 -7.82 -6.61
N MET A 156 0.28 -6.90 -5.65
CA MET A 156 -0.29 -5.57 -5.88
C MET A 156 0.57 -4.76 -6.86
N GLY A 157 1.88 -4.75 -6.65
CA GLY A 157 2.84 -4.09 -7.54
C GLY A 157 2.83 -4.69 -8.95
N LEU A 158 2.76 -6.02 -9.07
CA LEU A 158 2.61 -6.71 -10.35
C LEU A 158 1.27 -6.41 -11.03
N THR A 159 0.19 -6.26 -10.26
CA THR A 159 -1.13 -5.84 -10.78
C THR A 159 -1.04 -4.46 -11.40
N LEU A 160 -0.48 -3.48 -10.68
CA LEU A 160 -0.27 -2.13 -11.20
C LEU A 160 0.64 -2.11 -12.44
N ALA A 161 1.78 -2.80 -12.37
CA ALA A 161 2.74 -2.88 -13.47
C ALA A 161 2.13 -3.47 -14.74
N ASN A 162 1.37 -4.56 -14.61
CA ASN A 162 0.74 -5.22 -15.76
C ASN A 162 -0.50 -4.47 -16.27
N SER A 163 -1.14 -3.64 -15.44
CA SER A 163 -2.30 -2.84 -15.85
C SER A 163 -1.95 -1.81 -16.93
N VAL A 164 -0.72 -1.30 -16.91
CA VAL A 164 -0.26 -0.26 -17.85
C VAL A 164 0.90 -0.71 -18.74
N TYR A 165 1.32 -1.98 -18.69
CA TYR A 165 2.56 -2.47 -19.32
C TYR A 165 2.71 -2.14 -20.81
N GLY A 166 1.63 -2.29 -21.58
CA GLY A 166 1.60 -2.00 -23.02
C GLY A 166 1.67 -0.51 -23.35
N LEU A 167 1.52 0.37 -22.37
CA LEU A 167 1.62 1.82 -22.49
C LEU A 167 3.02 2.35 -22.12
N MET A 168 3.93 1.46 -21.72
CA MET A 168 5.20 1.83 -21.12
C MET A 168 6.39 1.57 -22.04
N ASP A 169 7.33 2.51 -22.04
CA ASP A 169 8.66 2.34 -22.62
C ASP A 169 9.58 1.49 -21.73
N GLN A 170 10.70 1.03 -22.29
CA GLN A 170 11.67 0.18 -21.59
C GLN A 170 12.20 0.81 -20.30
N MET A 171 12.48 2.12 -20.31
CA MET A 171 12.95 2.85 -19.13
C MET A 171 11.87 3.01 -18.05
N GLN A 172 10.60 3.11 -18.44
CA GLN A 172 9.49 3.16 -17.47
C GLN A 172 9.27 1.79 -16.83
N ARG A 173 9.44 0.71 -17.60
CA ARG A 173 9.33 -0.67 -17.10
C ARG A 173 10.40 -0.99 -16.06
N SER A 174 11.64 -0.53 -16.25
CA SER A 174 12.70 -0.72 -15.24
C SER A 174 12.38 0.05 -13.94
N ARG A 175 11.91 1.30 -14.05
CA ARG A 175 11.48 2.10 -12.89
C ARG A 175 10.35 1.45 -12.11
N ILE A 176 9.32 0.91 -12.77
CA ILE A 176 8.25 0.18 -12.08
C ILE A 176 8.77 -1.09 -11.41
N ARG A 177 9.68 -1.85 -12.02
CA ARG A 177 10.27 -3.03 -11.35
C ARG A 177 11.01 -2.65 -10.07
N ILE A 178 11.76 -1.55 -10.10
CA ILE A 178 12.43 -1.01 -8.91
C ILE A 178 11.38 -0.60 -7.88
N ALA A 179 10.31 0.09 -8.29
CA ALA A 179 9.22 0.48 -7.40
C ALA A 179 8.57 -0.74 -6.72
N VAL A 180 8.27 -1.80 -7.48
CA VAL A 180 7.75 -3.08 -6.95
C VAL A 180 8.73 -3.67 -5.93
N GLY A 181 10.02 -3.74 -6.27
CA GLY A 181 11.05 -4.25 -5.36
C GLY A 181 11.11 -3.47 -4.05
N LEU A 182 11.11 -2.14 -4.12
CA LEU A 182 11.06 -1.27 -2.95
C LEU A 182 9.79 -1.48 -2.13
N GLY A 183 8.64 -1.68 -2.77
CA GLY A 183 7.38 -1.96 -2.08
C GLY A 183 7.42 -3.29 -1.29
N VAL A 184 8.05 -4.32 -1.85
CA VAL A 184 8.26 -5.60 -1.16
C VAL A 184 9.22 -5.45 0.02
N VAL A 185 10.33 -4.73 -0.16
CA VAL A 185 11.29 -4.44 0.92
C VAL A 185 10.64 -3.64 2.04
N ALA A 186 9.83 -2.63 1.70
CA ALA A 186 9.06 -1.85 2.67
C ALA A 186 8.09 -2.72 3.47
N ALA A 187 7.34 -3.60 2.79
CA ALA A 187 6.40 -4.50 3.45
C ALA A 187 7.09 -5.50 4.39
N LEU A 188 8.25 -6.03 3.97
CA LEU A 188 9.07 -6.92 4.80
C LEU A 188 9.59 -6.21 6.04
N THR A 189 10.27 -5.09 5.85
CA THR A 189 10.89 -4.33 6.96
C THR A 189 9.84 -3.83 7.94
N GLY A 190 8.76 -3.19 7.47
CA GLY A 190 7.65 -2.76 8.32
C GLY A 190 7.03 -3.90 9.12
N SER A 191 6.82 -5.07 8.50
CA SER A 191 6.25 -6.24 9.18
C SER A 191 7.21 -6.86 10.21
N VAL A 192 8.50 -6.97 9.88
CA VAL A 192 9.52 -7.52 10.80
C VAL A 192 9.65 -6.64 12.04
N PHE A 193 9.78 -5.32 11.87
CA PHE A 193 9.84 -4.40 13.00
C PHE A 193 8.54 -4.38 13.82
N GLY A 194 7.38 -4.50 13.16
CA GLY A 194 6.10 -4.63 13.85
C GLY A 194 6.02 -5.87 14.74
N VAL A 195 6.51 -7.03 14.25
CA VAL A 195 6.58 -8.26 15.04
C VAL A 195 7.53 -8.09 16.23
N ILE A 196 8.74 -7.57 16.02
CA ILE A 196 9.74 -7.38 17.08
C ILE A 196 9.22 -6.45 18.17
N GLY A 197 8.53 -5.36 17.81
CA GLY A 197 7.96 -4.44 18.77
C GLY A 197 6.98 -5.14 19.70
N ILE A 198 6.02 -5.88 19.13
CA ILE A 198 4.93 -6.50 19.90
C ILE A 198 5.43 -7.65 20.79
N THR A 199 6.49 -8.38 20.39
CA THR A 199 7.03 -9.50 21.19
C THR A 199 8.00 -9.07 22.30
N SER A 200 8.46 -7.81 22.29
CA SER A 200 9.54 -7.38 23.19
C SER A 200 9.16 -7.19 24.66
N GLY A 201 7.87 -7.00 24.98
CA GLY A 201 7.38 -6.77 26.35
C GLY A 201 7.93 -5.51 27.06
N ASN A 202 8.80 -4.74 26.40
CA ASN A 202 9.50 -3.58 26.96
C ASN A 202 9.10 -2.32 26.18
N LEU A 203 8.56 -1.32 26.88
CA LEU A 203 8.10 -0.06 26.31
C LEU A 203 9.15 0.64 25.43
N HIS A 204 10.42 0.64 25.83
CA HIS A 204 11.49 1.26 25.06
C HIS A 204 11.74 0.51 23.75
N LEU A 205 11.74 -0.83 23.77
CA LEU A 205 11.89 -1.64 22.56
C LEU A 205 10.68 -1.51 21.64
N ILE A 206 9.46 -1.45 22.18
CA ILE A 206 8.24 -1.15 21.41
C ILE A 206 8.40 0.17 20.64
N ILE A 207 8.78 1.25 21.32
CA ILE A 207 8.95 2.57 20.69
C ILE A 207 10.04 2.55 19.62
N VAL A 208 11.21 1.98 19.92
CA VAL A 208 12.32 1.89 18.96
C VAL A 208 11.93 1.07 17.74
N SER A 209 11.24 -0.06 17.92
CA SER A 209 10.77 -0.90 16.82
C SER A 209 9.71 -0.21 15.97
N ILE A 210 8.78 0.54 16.58
CA ILE A 210 7.77 1.31 15.82
C ILE A 210 8.46 2.38 14.96
N VAL A 211 9.38 3.15 15.53
CA VAL A 211 10.09 4.21 14.79
C VAL A 211 10.98 3.63 13.69
N ALA A 212 11.74 2.57 13.99
CA ALA A 212 12.57 1.88 13.00
C ALA A 212 11.72 1.28 11.88
N GLY A 213 10.58 0.68 12.23
CA GLY A 213 9.60 0.16 11.27
C GLY A 213 8.97 1.23 10.40
N ALA A 214 8.67 2.41 10.94
CA ALA A 214 8.16 3.53 10.16
C ALA A 214 9.21 4.06 9.16
N ILE A 215 10.47 4.18 9.58
CA ILE A 215 11.54 4.66 8.69
C ILE A 215 11.85 3.64 7.59
N ALA A 216 12.05 2.37 7.98
CA ALA A 216 12.42 1.31 7.04
C ALA A 216 11.24 0.82 6.18
N GLY A 217 10.03 0.80 6.75
CA GLY A 217 8.79 0.38 6.09
C GLY A 217 8.12 1.55 5.37
N ASP A 218 7.42 2.41 6.11
CA ASP A 218 6.61 3.50 5.52
C ASP A 218 7.45 4.47 4.68
N GLY A 219 8.68 4.79 5.12
CA GLY A 219 9.61 5.64 4.36
C GLY A 219 9.99 5.04 3.00
N VAL A 220 10.29 3.73 2.96
CA VAL A 220 10.61 3.03 1.71
C VAL A 220 9.35 2.84 0.84
N ALA A 221 8.19 2.61 1.46
CA ALA A 221 6.91 2.54 0.77
C ALA A 221 6.58 3.89 0.09
N ALA A 222 6.81 5.01 0.76
CA ALA A 222 6.63 6.34 0.18
C ALA A 222 7.50 6.55 -1.06
N ILE A 223 8.79 6.14 -1.01
CA ILE A 223 9.68 6.20 -2.18
C ILE A 223 9.18 5.31 -3.32
N SER A 224 8.72 4.10 -3.00
CA SER A 224 8.10 3.19 -3.98
C SER A 224 6.88 3.83 -4.66
N LEU A 225 5.97 4.40 -3.87
CA LEU A 225 4.77 5.07 -4.38
C LEU A 225 5.11 6.31 -5.21
N ILE A 226 6.11 7.10 -4.82
CA ILE A 226 6.59 8.24 -5.62
C ILE A 226 7.09 7.78 -7.00
N LEU A 227 7.81 6.66 -7.07
CA LEU A 227 8.24 6.09 -8.36
C LEU A 227 7.05 5.63 -9.21
N PHE A 228 6.06 4.96 -8.60
CA PHE A 228 4.82 4.60 -9.30
C PHE A 228 4.10 5.84 -9.82
N LEU A 229 3.89 6.85 -8.98
CA LEU A 229 3.25 8.12 -9.36
C LEU A 229 3.98 8.84 -10.48
N TYR A 230 5.31 8.86 -10.42
CA TYR A 230 6.14 9.48 -11.45
C TYR A 230 5.90 8.81 -12.81
N VAL A 231 5.91 7.47 -12.85
CA VAL A 231 5.68 6.72 -14.08
C VAL A 231 4.24 6.86 -14.59
N PHE A 232 3.23 6.75 -13.71
CA PHE A 232 1.83 6.96 -14.08
C PHE A 232 1.58 8.39 -14.61
N ARG A 233 2.26 9.39 -14.05
CA ARG A 233 2.21 10.78 -14.55
C ARG A 233 2.78 10.90 -15.96
N GLU A 234 3.89 10.21 -16.27
CA GLU A 234 4.45 10.17 -17.62
C GLU A 234 3.49 9.50 -18.61
N ILE A 235 2.94 8.33 -18.26
CA ILE A 235 1.96 7.61 -19.09
C ILE A 235 0.73 8.51 -19.36
N ARG A 236 0.17 9.13 -18.31
CA ARG A 236 -0.96 10.06 -18.41
C ARG A 236 -0.66 11.23 -19.36
N ARG A 237 0.54 11.83 -19.27
CA ARG A 237 0.97 12.90 -20.17
C ARG A 237 1.10 12.41 -21.61
N GLY A 238 1.66 11.23 -21.84
CA GLY A 238 1.77 10.61 -23.17
C GLY A 238 0.41 10.35 -23.80
N LEU A 239 -0.51 9.76 -23.03
CA LEU A 239 -1.89 9.49 -23.47
C LEU A 239 -2.64 10.77 -23.84
N ARG A 240 -2.54 11.82 -23.01
CA ARG A 240 -3.17 13.13 -23.28
C ARG A 240 -2.57 13.87 -24.47
N ARG A 241 -1.31 13.60 -24.81
CA ARG A 241 -0.62 14.14 -25.98
C ARG A 241 -0.88 13.32 -27.25
N GLY A 242 -1.65 12.23 -27.18
CA GLY A 242 -2.01 11.42 -28.34
C GLY A 242 -0.97 10.39 -28.77
N TRP A 243 -0.04 9.98 -27.89
CA TRP A 243 0.95 8.91 -28.16
C TRP A 243 0.35 7.50 -28.37
N ALA A 244 -0.97 7.40 -28.55
CA ALA A 244 -1.66 6.18 -28.95
C ALA A 244 -1.54 5.86 -30.46
N LEU A 245 -0.82 6.66 -31.26
CA LEU A 245 -0.81 6.56 -32.73
C LEU A 245 0.56 6.35 -33.39
N ALA A 246 1.59 5.94 -32.65
CA ALA A 246 2.79 5.39 -33.28
C ALA A 246 2.77 3.87 -33.10
N PRO A 247 2.47 3.05 -34.14
CA PRO A 247 2.88 1.66 -34.10
C PRO A 247 4.39 1.63 -33.87
N PRO A 248 4.94 0.61 -33.17
CA PRO A 248 6.37 0.37 -33.28
C PRO A 248 6.69 0.25 -34.77
N GLY A 249 7.49 1.18 -35.29
CA GLY A 249 8.06 1.09 -36.62
C GLY A 249 8.87 -0.21 -36.75
N PRO A 250 9.09 -0.64 -38.01
CA PRO A 250 9.26 -2.03 -38.45
C PRO A 250 10.21 -2.91 -37.62
#